data_AF-A0A3R8TXT0-F1
#
_entry.id   AF-A0A3R8TXT0-F1
#
_cell.length_a   1.000
_cell.length_b   1.000
_cell.length_c   1.000
_cell.angle_alpha   90.00
_cell.angle_beta   90.00
_cell.angle_gamma   90.00
#
_symmetry.space_group_name_H-M   'P 1'
#
loop_
_entity.id
_entity.type
_entity.pdbx_description
1 polymer ?
#
loop_
_entity_poly.entity_id
_entity_poly.type
_entity_poly.pdbx_seq_one_letter_code
_entity_poly.pdbx_strand_id
1 'polypeptide(L)'
;MDTSSKIGWQNLDVWSETYIAARWIVEDKLPEKQYQAEVVDGPLSQMVLVSSHQLVEIMLFKCIKQNLKDTGKWNDVMETVLLKLNFNEAFNKWPKLILGKAFPKKVQPFTAALILAQRRNATVHSESALTTLEMAKAALYTGLMASRAIEEHFSGMPFSYEEVISKYPISDSELLSNSMYPNLT
;
A
#
# COMPACT_ATOMS: atom_id res chain seq x y z
N MET A 1 36.11 10.74 20.82
CA MET A 1 35.46 10.88 19.49
C MET A 1 34.25 9.98 19.53
N ASP A 2 33.08 10.59 19.43
CA ASP A 2 31.78 10.01 19.75
C ASP A 2 31.28 9.15 18.59
N THR A 3 31.38 7.83 18.70
CA THR A 3 30.77 6.88 17.75
C THR A 3 29.29 6.74 18.10
N SER A 4 28.50 7.75 17.73
CA SER A 4 27.05 7.61 17.68
C SER A 4 26.70 6.68 16.54
N SER A 5 26.64 5.39 16.84
CA SER A 5 26.03 4.37 15.98
C SER A 5 24.56 4.71 15.82
N LYS A 6 24.21 5.56 14.83
CA LYS A 6 22.81 5.79 14.45
C LYS A 6 22.22 4.44 14.06
N ILE A 7 21.35 3.91 14.91
CA ILE A 7 20.63 2.66 14.68
C ILE A 7 19.81 2.87 13.40
N GLY A 8 20.08 2.10 12.34
CA GLY A 8 19.51 2.32 11.00
C GLY A 8 17.97 2.33 10.92
N TRP A 9 17.28 1.88 11.97
CA TRP A 9 15.82 1.91 12.10
C TRP A 9 15.26 3.28 12.53
N GLN A 10 16.06 4.16 13.12
CA GLN A 10 15.59 5.47 13.65
C GLN A 10 15.13 6.45 12.56
N ASN A 11 15.45 6.19 11.29
CA ASN A 11 15.06 7.05 10.16
C ASN A 11 13.90 6.46 9.33
N LEU A 12 13.33 5.32 9.74
CA LEU A 12 12.20 4.73 9.05
C LEU A 12 10.91 5.40 9.51
N ASP A 13 9.99 5.61 8.57
CA ASP A 13 8.62 5.98 8.86
C ASP A 13 7.67 4.80 8.65
N VAL A 14 6.41 5.01 9.03
CA VAL A 14 5.36 3.99 8.98
C VAL A 14 5.23 3.34 7.60
N TRP A 15 5.41 4.07 6.49
CA TRP A 15 5.34 3.48 5.16
C TRP A 15 6.51 2.53 4.92
N SER A 16 7.74 2.99 5.19
CA SER A 16 8.94 2.18 4.98
C SER A 16 9.00 0.93 5.88
N GLU A 17 8.58 1.05 7.15
CA GLU A 17 8.48 -0.09 8.07
C GLU A 17 7.47 -1.14 7.59
N THR A 18 6.29 -0.68 7.18
CA THR A 18 5.23 -1.55 6.63
C THR A 18 5.73 -2.27 5.37
N TYR A 19 6.44 -1.56 4.50
CA TYR A 19 6.97 -2.12 3.25
C TYR A 19 8.03 -3.17 3.53
N ILE A 20 9.02 -2.85 4.36
CA ILE A 20 10.13 -3.77 4.70
C ILE A 20 9.58 -5.05 5.33
N ALA A 21 8.60 -4.94 6.24
CA ALA A 21 7.97 -6.09 6.86
C ALA A 21 7.20 -6.96 5.84
N ALA A 22 6.36 -6.35 5.00
CA ALA A 22 5.60 -7.09 3.98
C ALA A 22 6.53 -7.75 2.95
N ARG A 23 7.59 -7.04 2.52
CA ARG A 23 8.63 -7.55 1.63
C ARG A 23 9.36 -8.74 2.24
N TRP A 24 9.77 -8.65 3.49
CA TRP A 24 10.45 -9.75 4.18
C TRP A 24 9.59 -11.02 4.21
N ILE A 25 8.28 -10.88 4.42
CA ILE A 25 7.36 -12.02 4.36
C ILE A 25 7.33 -12.62 2.95
N VAL A 26 7.15 -11.78 1.93
CA VAL A 26 7.01 -12.25 0.53
C VAL A 26 8.29 -12.89 0.00
N GLU A 27 9.43 -12.25 0.22
CA GLU A 27 10.70 -12.63 -0.41
C GLU A 27 11.48 -13.66 0.42
N ASP A 28 11.35 -13.63 1.75
CA ASP A 28 12.22 -14.42 2.64
C ASP A 28 11.44 -15.48 3.45
N LYS A 29 10.10 -15.47 3.44
CA LYS A 29 9.28 -16.42 4.22
C LYS A 29 8.30 -17.25 3.42
N LEU A 30 7.53 -16.63 2.53
CA LEU A 30 6.57 -17.38 1.73
C LEU A 30 7.30 -18.26 0.73
N PRO A 31 6.85 -19.50 0.52
CA PRO A 31 7.45 -20.37 -0.49
C PRO A 31 7.20 -19.83 -1.89
N GLU A 32 8.00 -20.31 -2.85
CA GLU A 32 7.89 -19.86 -4.23
C GLU A 32 6.57 -20.30 -4.86
N LYS A 33 6.16 -21.55 -4.59
CA LYS A 33 5.04 -22.22 -5.27
C LYS A 33 3.98 -22.69 -4.28
N GLN A 34 2.71 -22.59 -4.69
CA GLN A 34 1.56 -22.89 -3.82
C GLN A 34 1.54 -24.33 -3.26
N TYR A 35 2.07 -25.31 -3.99
CA TYR A 35 2.14 -26.70 -3.51
C TYR A 35 3.18 -26.93 -2.39
N GLN A 36 4.07 -25.96 -2.17
CA GLN A 36 5.04 -25.98 -1.07
C GLN A 36 4.49 -25.30 0.18
N ALA A 37 3.28 -24.73 0.11
CA ALA A 37 2.70 -23.95 1.19
C ALA A 37 2.37 -24.82 2.40
N GLU A 38 2.80 -24.35 3.57
CA GLU A 38 2.39 -24.86 4.87
C GLU A 38 1.21 -24.05 5.42
N VAL A 39 0.60 -24.56 6.50
CA VAL A 39 -0.56 -23.90 7.14
C VAL A 39 -0.25 -22.46 7.55
N VAL A 40 0.98 -22.18 7.97
CA VAL A 40 1.42 -20.85 8.41
C VAL A 40 1.46 -19.82 7.26
N ASP A 41 1.61 -20.27 6.01
CA ASP A 41 1.75 -19.39 4.86
C ASP A 41 0.44 -18.71 4.48
N GLY A 42 -0.70 -19.31 4.80
CA GLY A 42 -2.02 -18.72 4.57
C GLY A 42 -2.21 -17.41 5.36
N PRO A 43 -2.08 -17.43 6.70
CA PRO A 43 -2.12 -16.22 7.52
C PRO A 43 -1.05 -15.18 7.13
N LEU A 44 0.17 -15.61 6.80
CA LEU A 44 1.22 -14.70 6.34
C LEU A 44 0.85 -14.01 5.02
N SER A 45 0.25 -14.75 4.07
CA SER A 45 -0.23 -14.20 2.80
C SER A 45 -1.35 -13.18 3.01
N GLN A 46 -2.28 -13.45 3.94
CA GLN A 46 -3.33 -12.49 4.32
C GLN A 46 -2.72 -11.23 4.95
N MET A 47 -1.73 -11.38 5.82
CA MET A 47 -1.04 -10.26 6.44
C MET A 47 -0.36 -9.37 5.38
N VAL A 48 0.32 -9.98 4.41
CA VAL A 48 0.89 -9.24 3.27
C VAL A 48 -0.18 -8.47 2.52
N LEU A 49 -1.32 -9.08 2.22
CA LEU A 49 -2.41 -8.40 1.50
C LEU A 49 -2.93 -7.18 2.26
N VAL A 50 -3.15 -7.31 3.57
CA VAL A 50 -3.59 -6.21 4.44
C VAL A 50 -2.52 -5.12 4.50
N SER A 51 -1.26 -5.48 4.75
CA SER A 51 -0.13 -4.54 4.79
C SER A 51 0.06 -3.83 3.45
N SER A 52 -0.15 -4.51 2.33
CA SER A 52 -0.02 -3.92 1.00
C SER A 52 -1.07 -2.83 0.75
N HIS A 53 -2.32 -3.06 1.18
CA HIS A 53 -3.33 -2.01 1.15
C HIS A 53 -2.98 -0.85 2.09
N GLN A 54 -2.44 -1.17 3.28
CA GLN A 54 -2.01 -0.16 4.24
C GLN A 54 -0.95 0.77 3.67
N LEU A 55 -0.01 0.28 2.83
CA LEU A 55 0.94 1.14 2.10
C LEU A 55 0.26 2.20 1.24
N VAL A 56 -0.79 1.79 0.52
CA VAL A 56 -1.58 2.70 -0.33
C VAL A 56 -2.31 3.74 0.53
N GLU A 57 -2.93 3.31 1.63
CA GLU A 57 -3.61 4.21 2.58
C GLU A 57 -2.64 5.23 3.18
N ILE A 58 -1.52 4.77 3.76
CA ILE A 58 -0.51 5.64 4.35
C ILE A 58 -0.06 6.70 3.33
N MET A 59 0.24 6.28 2.10
CA MET A 59 0.70 7.21 1.07
C MET A 59 -0.37 8.22 0.70
N LEU A 60 -1.61 7.79 0.46
CA LEU A 60 -2.71 8.68 0.12
C LEU A 60 -2.92 9.74 1.20
N PHE A 61 -3.02 9.32 2.47
CA PHE A 61 -3.26 10.24 3.57
C PHE A 61 -2.05 11.13 3.85
N LYS A 62 -0.82 10.63 3.67
CA LYS A 62 0.40 11.43 3.74
C LYS A 62 0.37 12.55 2.70
N CYS A 63 0.08 12.25 1.44
CA CYS A 63 0.02 13.23 0.36
C CYS A 63 -1.09 14.27 0.56
N ILE A 64 -2.27 13.83 1.00
CA ILE A 64 -3.39 14.72 1.34
C ILE A 64 -2.99 15.66 2.48
N LYS A 65 -2.46 15.14 3.59
CA LYS A 65 -2.02 15.93 4.74
C LYS A 65 -0.96 16.94 4.36
N GLN A 66 0.05 16.52 3.58
CA GLN A 66 1.13 17.39 3.12
C GLN A 66 0.59 18.55 2.26
N ASN A 67 -0.24 18.26 1.26
CA ASN A 67 -0.82 19.31 0.40
C ASN A 67 -1.68 20.32 1.18
N LEU A 68 -2.47 19.86 2.16
CA LEU A 68 -3.24 20.76 3.01
C LEU A 68 -2.34 21.68 3.84
N LYS A 69 -1.21 21.16 4.34
CA LYS A 69 -0.23 21.95 5.07
C LYS A 69 0.43 22.98 4.16
N ASP A 70 0.89 22.57 2.98
CA ASP A 70 1.58 23.44 2.02
C ASP A 70 0.68 24.56 1.49
N THR A 71 -0.64 24.31 1.38
CA THR A 71 -1.63 25.30 0.96
C THR A 71 -2.22 26.12 2.12
N GLY A 72 -1.76 25.93 3.35
CA GLY A 72 -2.26 26.63 4.54
C GLY A 72 -3.71 26.29 4.91
N LYS A 73 -4.27 25.21 4.35
CA LYS A 73 -5.64 24.73 4.60
C LYS A 73 -5.73 23.74 5.76
N TRP A 74 -4.60 23.34 6.33
CA TRP A 74 -4.52 22.43 7.47
C TRP A 74 -5.00 23.09 8.77
N ASN A 75 -5.87 22.40 9.51
CA ASN A 75 -6.32 22.79 10.85
C ASN A 75 -6.82 21.55 11.62
N ASP A 76 -7.11 21.71 12.91
CA ASP A 76 -7.54 20.62 13.80
C ASP A 76 -8.84 19.92 13.34
N VAL A 77 -9.72 20.67 12.67
CA VAL A 77 -10.94 20.11 12.07
C VAL A 77 -10.57 19.17 10.92
N MET A 78 -9.64 19.55 10.05
CA MET A 78 -9.15 18.70 8.96
C MET A 78 -8.42 17.46 9.49
N GLU A 79 -7.69 17.55 10.60
CA GLU A 79 -7.10 16.37 11.24
C GLU A 79 -8.18 15.37 11.67
N THR A 80 -9.23 15.86 12.33
CA THR A 80 -10.36 15.03 12.75
C THR A 80 -11.11 14.42 11.56
N VAL A 81 -11.28 15.18 10.47
CA VAL A 81 -11.91 14.70 9.24
C VAL A 81 -11.09 13.58 8.62
N LEU A 82 -9.77 13.75 8.46
CA LEU A 82 -8.91 12.72 7.87
C LEU A 82 -8.89 11.44 8.70
N LEU A 83 -8.91 11.53 10.03
CA LEU A 83 -8.95 10.34 10.91
C LEU A 83 -10.22 9.49 10.75
N LYS A 84 -11.33 10.10 10.31
CA LYS A 84 -12.62 9.41 10.12
C LYS A 84 -12.89 9.01 8.68
N LEU A 85 -12.06 9.48 7.75
CA LEU A 85 -12.27 9.31 6.33
C LEU A 85 -11.87 7.89 5.91
N ASN A 86 -12.77 7.16 5.26
CA ASN A 86 -12.42 5.86 4.70
C ASN A 86 -11.62 6.00 3.40
N PHE A 87 -10.82 4.98 3.07
CA PHE A 87 -9.97 4.97 1.87
C PHE A 87 -10.74 5.27 0.58
N ASN A 88 -11.87 4.60 0.34
CA ASN A 88 -12.61 4.76 -0.91
C ASN A 88 -13.08 6.21 -1.09
N GLU A 89 -13.57 6.84 -0.02
CA GLU A 89 -13.98 8.23 -0.07
C GLU A 89 -12.79 9.17 -0.31
N ALA A 90 -11.69 8.95 0.42
CA ALA A 90 -10.44 9.70 0.24
C ALA A 90 -9.96 9.63 -1.22
N PHE A 91 -9.76 8.41 -1.71
CA PHE A 91 -9.21 8.13 -3.04
C PHE A 91 -10.07 8.70 -4.16
N ASN A 92 -11.40 8.67 -4.02
CA ASN A 92 -12.31 9.14 -5.07
C ASN A 92 -12.50 10.66 -5.11
N LYS A 93 -12.48 11.34 -3.95
CA LYS A 93 -12.88 12.75 -3.85
C LYS A 93 -11.70 13.69 -3.66
N TRP A 94 -10.75 13.34 -2.80
CA TRP A 94 -9.75 14.28 -2.31
C TRP A 94 -8.72 14.74 -3.34
N PRO A 95 -8.22 13.89 -4.26
CA PRO A 95 -7.34 14.36 -5.34
C PRO A 95 -7.98 15.49 -6.14
N LYS A 96 -9.27 15.36 -6.49
CA LYS A 96 -10.00 16.41 -7.23
C LYS A 96 -10.20 17.67 -6.39
N LEU A 97 -10.50 17.52 -5.09
CA LEU A 97 -10.72 18.66 -4.19
C LEU A 97 -9.45 19.47 -3.94
N ILE A 98 -8.29 18.81 -3.85
CA ILE A 98 -7.01 19.45 -3.55
C ILE A 98 -6.32 19.95 -4.82
N LEU A 99 -6.23 19.09 -5.84
CA LEU A 99 -5.43 19.33 -7.05
C LEU A 99 -6.25 19.83 -8.24
N GLY A 100 -7.59 19.83 -8.15
CA GLY A 100 -8.48 20.08 -9.29
C GLY A 100 -8.59 18.94 -10.29
N LYS A 101 -7.79 17.87 -10.13
CA LYS A 101 -7.75 16.68 -11.01
C LYS A 101 -7.99 15.40 -10.20
N ALA A 102 -8.77 14.47 -10.74
CA ALA A 102 -9.02 13.17 -10.12
C ALA A 102 -7.97 12.14 -10.55
N PHE A 103 -7.83 11.06 -9.78
CA PHE A 103 -7.07 9.89 -10.24
C PHE A 103 -7.72 9.27 -11.49
N PRO A 104 -6.92 8.82 -12.48
CA PRO A 104 -7.42 8.07 -13.63
C PRO A 104 -7.72 6.61 -13.24
N LYS A 105 -8.85 6.39 -12.54
CA LYS A 105 -9.25 5.09 -11.95
C LYS A 105 -9.46 3.92 -12.91
N LYS A 106 -9.40 4.16 -14.23
CA LYS A 106 -9.46 3.12 -15.26
C LYS A 106 -8.08 2.73 -15.79
N VAL A 107 -7.02 3.35 -15.25
CA VAL A 107 -5.63 3.16 -15.65
C VAL A 107 -4.87 2.56 -14.47
N GLN A 108 -3.96 1.63 -14.76
CA GLN A 108 -3.09 1.08 -13.75
C GLN A 108 -2.07 2.13 -13.28
N PRO A 109 -1.64 2.10 -12.00
CA PRO A 109 -2.00 1.13 -10.95
C PRO A 109 -3.26 1.50 -10.13
N PHE A 110 -3.95 2.59 -10.46
CA PHE A 110 -5.11 3.07 -9.67
C PHE A 110 -6.28 2.07 -9.66
N THR A 111 -6.52 1.35 -10.76
CA THR A 111 -7.54 0.30 -10.80
C THR A 111 -7.17 -0.84 -9.84
N ALA A 112 -5.93 -1.33 -9.87
CA ALA A 112 -5.46 -2.39 -8.97
C ALA A 112 -5.49 -1.97 -7.49
N ALA A 113 -5.23 -0.69 -7.18
CA ALA A 113 -5.36 -0.17 -5.82
C ALA A 113 -6.80 -0.29 -5.27
N LEU A 114 -7.81 0.00 -6.09
CA LEU A 114 -9.21 -0.16 -5.71
C LEU A 114 -9.59 -1.64 -5.53
N ILE A 115 -9.07 -2.51 -6.40
CA ILE A 115 -9.26 -3.96 -6.31
C ILE A 115 -8.62 -4.50 -5.02
N LEU A 116 -7.41 -4.04 -4.68
CA LEU A 116 -6.73 -4.37 -3.43
C LEU A 116 -7.53 -3.92 -2.20
N ALA A 117 -8.15 -2.73 -2.25
CA ALA A 117 -9.04 -2.26 -1.18
C ALA A 117 -10.27 -3.14 -0.99
N GLN A 118 -10.91 -3.54 -2.09
CA GLN A 118 -12.04 -4.47 -2.06
C GLN A 118 -11.61 -5.80 -1.43
N ARG A 119 -10.46 -6.35 -1.86
CA ARG A 119 -9.98 -7.62 -1.34
C ARG A 119 -9.61 -7.55 0.14
N ARG A 120 -8.95 -6.48 0.57
CA ARG A 120 -8.65 -6.26 1.99
C ARG A 120 -9.93 -6.26 2.82
N ASN A 121 -10.98 -5.60 2.35
CA ASN A 121 -12.26 -5.58 3.08
C ASN A 121 -12.92 -6.96 3.14
N ALA A 122 -12.89 -7.72 2.04
CA ALA A 122 -13.39 -9.11 2.02
C ALA A 122 -12.62 -10.02 3.00
N THR A 123 -11.28 -9.89 3.06
CA THR A 123 -10.43 -10.65 3.99
C THR A 123 -10.70 -10.28 5.45
N VAL A 124 -10.93 -9.00 5.77
CA VAL A 124 -11.17 -8.53 7.15
C VAL A 124 -12.61 -8.82 7.63
N HIS A 125 -13.61 -8.75 6.74
CA HIS A 125 -15.03 -8.82 7.11
C HIS A 125 -15.69 -10.19 6.87
N SER A 126 -14.94 -11.28 7.09
CA SER A 126 -15.46 -12.64 7.23
C SER A 126 -15.93 -13.36 5.95
N GLU A 127 -15.58 -12.89 4.75
CA GLU A 127 -15.97 -13.57 3.48
C GLU A 127 -15.14 -14.84 3.18
N SER A 128 -14.36 -15.37 4.14
CA SER A 128 -13.46 -16.52 3.93
C SER A 128 -12.55 -16.37 2.70
N ALA A 129 -12.24 -15.12 2.34
CA ALA A 129 -11.41 -14.73 1.22
C ALA A 129 -9.95 -15.12 1.48
N LEU A 130 -9.62 -16.39 1.24
CA LEU A 130 -8.25 -16.92 1.34
C LEU A 130 -7.34 -16.18 0.37
N THR A 131 -6.17 -15.77 0.85
CA THR A 131 -5.14 -15.13 0.01
C THR A 131 -4.13 -16.20 -0.38
N THR A 132 -3.96 -16.42 -1.68
CA THR A 132 -2.93 -17.33 -2.20
C THR A 132 -1.55 -16.67 -2.17
N LEU A 133 -0.48 -17.46 -2.33
CA LEU A 133 0.89 -16.92 -2.38
C LEU A 133 1.07 -15.92 -3.54
N GLU A 134 0.49 -16.24 -4.70
CA GLU A 134 0.52 -15.38 -5.88
C GLU A 134 -0.19 -14.04 -5.62
N MET A 135 -1.35 -14.09 -4.97
CA MET A 135 -2.08 -12.88 -4.58
C MET A 135 -1.28 -12.03 -3.59
N ALA A 136 -0.55 -12.63 -2.66
CA ALA A 136 0.30 -11.88 -1.73
C ALA A 136 1.43 -11.14 -2.46
N LYS A 137 2.10 -11.80 -3.41
CA LYS A 137 3.13 -11.20 -4.27
C LYS A 137 2.56 -10.05 -5.12
N ALA A 138 1.45 -10.30 -5.80
CA ALA A 138 0.75 -9.30 -6.60
C ALA A 138 0.24 -8.12 -5.75
N ALA A 139 -0.24 -8.37 -4.53
CA ALA A 139 -0.69 -7.34 -3.61
C ALA A 139 0.46 -6.43 -3.19
N LEU A 140 1.61 -6.97 -2.80
CA LEU A 140 2.77 -6.16 -2.41
C LEU A 140 3.27 -5.30 -3.56
N TYR A 141 3.42 -5.90 -4.74
CA TYR A 141 3.81 -5.17 -5.95
C TYR A 141 2.81 -4.05 -6.28
N THR A 142 1.51 -4.35 -6.19
CA THR A 142 0.43 -3.36 -6.38
C THR A 142 0.50 -2.23 -5.36
N GLY A 143 0.72 -2.56 -4.07
CA GLY A 143 0.84 -1.58 -3.01
C GLY A 143 1.97 -0.59 -3.29
N LEU A 144 3.14 -1.10 -3.68
CA LEU A 144 4.28 -0.29 -4.08
C LEU A 144 3.96 0.61 -5.27
N MET A 145 3.49 0.03 -6.38
CA MET A 145 3.24 0.77 -7.62
C MET A 145 2.12 1.81 -7.44
N ALA A 146 1.08 1.48 -6.69
CA ALA A 146 0.01 2.41 -6.35
C ALA A 146 0.49 3.55 -5.44
N SER A 147 1.30 3.26 -4.42
CA SER A 147 1.91 4.31 -3.59
C SER A 147 2.76 5.26 -4.44
N ARG A 148 3.60 4.74 -5.34
CA ARG A 148 4.38 5.53 -6.28
C ARG A 148 3.50 6.46 -7.13
N ALA A 149 2.51 5.89 -7.81
CA ALA A 149 1.62 6.68 -8.67
C ALA A 149 0.77 7.71 -7.90
N ILE A 150 0.39 7.43 -6.66
CA ILE A 150 -0.32 8.37 -5.79
C ILE A 150 0.57 9.56 -5.47
N GLU A 151 1.79 9.32 -4.99
CA GLU A 151 2.70 10.41 -4.61
C GLU A 151 3.03 11.28 -5.83
N GLU A 152 3.42 10.68 -6.95
CA GLU A 152 3.71 11.36 -8.20
C GLU A 152 2.52 12.21 -8.69
N HIS A 153 1.29 11.71 -8.54
CA HIS A 153 0.10 12.46 -8.95
C HIS A 153 -0.11 13.73 -8.12
N PHE A 154 0.19 13.68 -6.82
CA PHE A 154 0.06 14.79 -5.87
C PHE A 154 1.23 15.78 -5.95
N SER A 155 2.47 15.30 -6.00
CA SER A 155 3.68 16.13 -5.93
C SER A 155 4.23 16.52 -7.30
N GLY A 156 4.00 15.71 -8.34
CA GLY A 156 4.70 15.81 -9.62
C GLY A 156 6.20 15.48 -9.55
N MET A 157 6.67 14.95 -8.41
CA MET A 157 8.06 14.60 -8.16
C MET A 157 8.26 13.08 -8.14
N PRO A 158 9.50 12.59 -8.32
CA PRO A 158 9.84 11.18 -8.13
C PRO A 158 9.44 10.67 -6.74
N PHE A 159 9.23 9.36 -6.64
CA PHE A 159 8.83 8.71 -5.39
C PHE A 159 9.85 8.93 -4.27
N SER A 160 9.37 9.28 -3.08
CA SER A 160 10.24 9.64 -1.94
C SER A 160 11.01 8.44 -1.37
N TYR A 161 10.61 7.21 -1.70
CA TYR A 161 11.16 5.99 -1.08
C TYR A 161 12.03 5.16 -2.04
N GLU A 162 12.53 5.74 -3.13
CA GLU A 162 13.41 5.01 -4.07
C GLU A 162 14.65 4.41 -3.39
N GLU A 163 15.24 5.10 -2.41
CA GLU A 163 16.37 4.56 -1.64
C GLU A 163 15.99 3.33 -0.80
N VAL A 164 14.79 3.33 -0.21
CA VAL A 164 14.28 2.20 0.57
C VAL A 164 14.05 1.00 -0.35
N ILE A 165 13.44 1.20 -1.51
CA ILE A 165 13.20 0.15 -2.50
C ILE A 165 14.52 -0.41 -3.03
N SER A 166 15.49 0.47 -3.32
CA SER A 166 16.82 0.06 -3.80
C SER A 166 17.55 -0.82 -2.79
N LYS A 167 17.36 -0.56 -1.50
CA LYS A 167 17.95 -1.34 -0.41
C LYS A 167 17.20 -2.64 -0.14
N TYR A 168 15.88 -2.66 -0.31
CA TYR A 168 15.01 -3.80 -0.02
C TYR A 168 14.13 -4.13 -1.24
N PRO A 169 14.71 -4.60 -2.36
CA PRO A 169 13.97 -4.81 -3.58
C PRO A 169 12.93 -5.92 -3.43
N ILE A 170 11.85 -5.79 -4.20
CA ILE A 170 10.86 -6.85 -4.42
C ILE A 170 11.01 -7.37 -5.85
N SER A 171 10.64 -8.62 -6.06
CA SER A 171 10.52 -9.19 -7.39
C SER A 171 9.36 -8.53 -8.14
N ASP A 172 9.53 -8.32 -9.44
CA ASP A 172 8.43 -7.88 -10.29
C ASP A 172 7.32 -8.94 -10.30
N SER A 173 6.08 -8.48 -10.25
CA SER A 173 4.88 -9.32 -10.27
C SER A 173 3.79 -8.66 -11.10
N GLU A 174 2.78 -9.43 -11.47
CA GLU A 174 1.58 -8.84 -12.04
C GLU A 174 0.86 -7.97 -11.00
N LEU A 175 0.23 -6.88 -11.47
CA LEU A 175 -0.67 -6.10 -10.62
C LEU A 175 -1.90 -6.93 -10.27
N LEU A 176 -2.39 -6.75 -9.05
CA LEU A 176 -3.57 -7.42 -8.55
C LEU A 176 -4.77 -7.11 -9.45
N SER A 177 -5.48 -8.16 -9.85
CA SER A 177 -6.58 -8.09 -10.81
C SER A 177 -7.73 -9.00 -10.41
N ASN A 178 -8.90 -8.77 -11.00
CA ASN A 178 -10.09 -9.57 -10.69
C ASN A 178 -9.98 -11.05 -11.11
N SER A 179 -9.11 -11.39 -12.06
CA SER A 179 -8.89 -12.77 -12.50
C SER A 179 -8.11 -13.60 -11.49
N MET A 180 -7.43 -12.98 -10.53
CA MET A 180 -6.69 -13.69 -9.47
C MET A 180 -7.59 -14.19 -8.35
N TYR A 181 -8.90 -13.93 -8.43
CA TYR A 181 -9.87 -14.41 -7.44
C TYR A 181 -10.50 -15.73 -7.90
N PRO A 182 -10.41 -16.80 -7.11
CA PRO A 182 -11.32 -17.92 -7.31
C PRO A 182 -12.74 -17.39 -7.10
N ASN A 183 -13.63 -17.60 -8.09
CA ASN A 183 -15.05 -17.29 -7.92
C ASN A 183 -15.54 -18.05 -6.67
N LEU A 184 -15.90 -17.33 -5.62
CA LEU A 184 -16.71 -17.87 -4.54
C LEU A 184 -18.12 -18.00 -5.11
N THR A 185 -18.38 -19.08 -5.85
CA THR A 185 -19.73 -19.55 -6.16
C THR A 185 -20.34 -20.22 -4.94
#